data_AF-A0A2D5MTW7-F1
#
_entry.id   AF-A0A2D5MTW7-F1
#
_cell.length_a   1.000
_cell.length_b   1.000
_cell.length_c   1.000
_cell.angle_alpha   90.00
_cell.angle_beta   90.00
_cell.angle_gamma   90.00
#
_symmetry.space_group_name_H-M   'P 1'
#
loop_
_entity.id
_entity.type
_entity.pdbx_description
1 polymer ?
#
loop_
_entity_poly.entity_id
_entity_poly.type
_entity_poly.pdbx_seq_one_letter_code
_entity_poly.pdbx_strand_id
1 'polypeptide(L)'
;LDFLDHILVGEKPVRFNQYNNKLYVDMDWKTDITVGEFLVIECFRKLDPTVMTDVYNDIYLKRYTTALFKRQWGANLSKFNGVAMLGGVSLNGSQIFQEAQNDIEKLETEIRGTYETPVTYMIG
;
A
#
# COMPACT_ATOMS: atom_id res chain seq x y z
N LEU A 1 2.83 -31.58 5.63
CA LEU A 1 2.05 -32.35 4.63
C LEU A 1 2.29 -31.77 3.25
N ASP A 2 2.20 -30.45 3.11
CA ASP A 2 2.51 -29.71 1.88
C ASP A 2 3.91 -29.94 1.29
N PHE A 3 4.94 -30.11 2.12
CA PHE A 3 6.32 -30.40 1.67
C PHE A 3 6.48 -31.73 0.92
N LEU A 4 5.64 -32.74 1.20
CA LEU A 4 5.74 -34.05 0.52
C LEU A 4 5.02 -34.03 -0.83
N ASP A 5 3.94 -33.27 -0.98
CA ASP A 5 3.22 -33.12 -2.23
C ASP A 5 4.01 -32.29 -3.26
N HIS A 6 4.71 -31.23 -2.82
CA HIS A 6 5.59 -30.44 -3.70
C HIS A 6 6.74 -31.27 -4.32
N ILE A 7 7.29 -32.23 -3.56
CA ILE A 7 8.33 -33.15 -4.07
C ILE A 7 7.77 -34.11 -5.14
N LEU A 8 6.49 -34.50 -5.05
CA LEU A 8 5.84 -35.41 -6.00
C LEU A 8 5.34 -34.72 -7.27
N VAL A 9 5.05 -33.42 -7.21
CA VAL A 9 4.59 -32.59 -8.34
C VAL A 9 5.77 -31.98 -9.12
N GLY A 10 6.99 -32.02 -8.57
CA GLY A 10 8.19 -31.45 -9.20
C GLY A 10 8.36 -29.94 -8.95
N GLU A 11 7.53 -29.37 -8.08
CA GLU A 11 7.61 -27.97 -7.68
C GLU A 11 8.72 -27.80 -6.64
N LYS A 12 9.72 -26.98 -6.97
CA LYS A 12 10.90 -26.79 -6.11
C LYS A 12 10.50 -25.96 -4.87
N PRO A 13 10.78 -26.45 -3.66
CA PRO A 13 10.38 -25.73 -2.45
C PRO A 13 11.07 -24.36 -2.39
N VAL A 14 10.28 -23.33 -2.08
CA VAL A 14 10.74 -21.97 -1.87
C VAL A 14 10.51 -21.55 -0.43
N ARG A 15 11.49 -20.89 0.16
CA ARG A 15 11.40 -20.32 1.51
C ARG A 15 11.55 -18.82 1.43
N PHE A 16 10.51 -18.10 1.82
CA PHE A 16 10.57 -16.64 1.94
C PHE A 16 10.72 -16.24 3.41
N ASN A 17 11.76 -15.47 3.72
CA ASN A 17 11.94 -14.87 5.03
C ASN A 17 11.51 -13.40 4.99
N GLN A 18 10.38 -13.09 5.63
CA GLN A 18 9.81 -11.74 5.67
C GLN A 18 10.72 -10.73 6.39
N TYR A 19 11.40 -11.14 7.47
CA TYR A 19 12.27 -10.25 8.26
C TYR A 19 13.50 -9.81 7.46
N ASN A 20 14.11 -10.75 6.74
CA ASN A 20 15.29 -10.49 5.92
C ASN A 20 14.96 -10.09 4.47
N ASN A 21 13.69 -10.13 4.07
CA ASN A 21 13.18 -9.89 2.72
C ASN A 21 13.97 -10.68 1.64
N LYS A 22 14.23 -11.96 1.91
CA LYS A 22 14.99 -12.86 1.02
C LYS A 22 14.16 -14.08 0.64
N LEU A 23 14.16 -14.39 -0.65
CA LEU A 23 13.63 -15.63 -1.21
C LEU A 23 14.78 -16.62 -1.39
N TYR A 24 14.64 -17.79 -0.79
CA TYR A 24 15.53 -18.92 -0.96
C TYR A 24 14.83 -19.94 -1.84
N VAL A 25 15.48 -20.35 -2.92
CA VAL A 25 15.00 -21.43 -3.78
C VAL A 25 15.83 -22.66 -3.47
N ASP A 26 15.19 -23.66 -2.89
CA ASP A 26 15.85 -24.89 -2.46
C ASP A 26 15.85 -25.87 -3.63
N MET A 27 16.77 -25.64 -4.57
CA MET A 27 17.06 -26.55 -5.68
C MET A 27 18.53 -26.94 -5.70
N ASP A 28 18.84 -28.08 -6.31
CA ASP A 28 20.22 -28.44 -6.60
C ASP A 28 20.68 -27.69 -7.86
N TRP A 29 21.31 -26.54 -7.64
CA TRP A 29 21.82 -25.64 -8.67
C TRP A 29 22.80 -26.28 -9.67
N LYS A 30 23.30 -27.50 -9.41
CA LYS A 30 24.18 -28.23 -10.34
C LYS A 30 23.44 -29.20 -11.25
N THR A 31 22.27 -29.66 -10.83
CA THR A 31 21.61 -30.85 -11.40
C THR A 31 20.21 -30.52 -11.91
N ASP A 32 19.55 -29.55 -11.28
CA ASP A 32 18.16 -29.19 -11.55
C ASP A 32 17.98 -28.07 -12.57
N ILE A 33 19.06 -27.38 -12.98
CA ILE A 33 18.99 -26.28 -13.96
C ILE A 33 20.14 -26.35 -14.95
N THR A 34 19.83 -26.23 -16.25
CA THR A 34 20.83 -26.21 -17.31
C THR A 34 21.13 -24.79 -17.78
N VAL A 35 22.33 -24.58 -18.36
CA VAL A 35 22.72 -23.27 -18.91
C VAL A 35 21.78 -22.94 -20.08
N GLY A 36 20.97 -21.90 -19.92
CA GLY A 36 19.98 -21.46 -20.90
C GLY A 36 18.52 -21.56 -20.43
N GLU A 37 18.27 -22.17 -19.27
CA GLU A 37 16.97 -22.16 -18.61
C GLU A 37 16.76 -20.88 -17.79
N PHE A 38 15.50 -20.43 -17.70
CA PHE A 38 15.12 -19.19 -17.03
C PHE A 38 14.22 -19.48 -15.84
N LEU A 39 14.51 -18.81 -14.72
CA LEU A 39 13.64 -18.78 -13.55
C LEU A 39 12.73 -17.54 -13.65
N VAL A 40 11.42 -17.77 -13.69
CA VAL A 40 10.42 -16.70 -13.63
C VAL A 40 9.86 -16.65 -12.22
N ILE A 41 9.97 -15.50 -11.56
CA ILE A 41 9.45 -15.28 -10.20
C ILE A 41 8.43 -14.15 -10.27
N GLU A 42 7.17 -14.48 -10.02
CA GLU A 42 6.13 -13.48 -9.78
C GLU A 42 6.04 -13.22 -8.27
N CYS A 43 6.38 -12.01 -7.82
CA CYS A 43 6.32 -11.66 -6.40
C CYS A 43 5.94 -10.20 -6.17
N PHE A 44 5.21 -9.97 -5.09
CA PHE A 44 4.96 -8.64 -4.55
C PHE A 44 6.06 -8.30 -3.55
N ARG A 45 6.86 -7.28 -3.86
CA ARG A 45 7.92 -6.80 -2.95
C ARG A 45 7.56 -5.45 -2.34
N LYS A 46 7.93 -5.26 -1.08
CA LYS A 46 7.96 -3.93 -0.48
C LYS A 46 9.09 -3.13 -1.14
N LEU A 47 8.72 -2.11 -1.91
CA LEU A 47 9.66 -1.18 -2.53
C LEU A 47 10.12 -0.15 -1.48
N ASP A 48 11.41 0.18 -1.50
CA ASP A 48 11.89 1.35 -0.76
C ASP A 48 11.49 2.61 -1.55
N PRO A 49 10.61 3.47 -1.00
CA PRO A 49 10.13 4.65 -1.69
C PRO A 49 11.21 5.72 -1.90
N THR A 50 12.34 5.64 -1.19
CA THR A 50 13.49 6.56 -1.39
C THR A 50 14.34 6.19 -2.59
N VAL A 51 14.35 4.92 -2.98
CA VAL A 51 15.06 4.40 -4.16
C VAL A 51 14.16 4.39 -5.39
N MET A 52 12.89 4.01 -5.22
CA MET A 52 11.89 3.98 -6.29
C MET A 52 10.86 5.10 -6.08
N THR A 53 11.24 6.33 -6.39
CA THR A 53 10.44 7.54 -6.12
C THR A 53 9.11 7.58 -6.89
N ASP A 54 8.95 6.76 -7.92
CA ASP A 54 7.71 6.65 -8.70
C ASP A 54 6.51 6.21 -7.86
N VAL A 55 6.74 5.57 -6.71
CA VAL A 55 5.70 5.28 -5.72
C VAL A 55 4.99 6.57 -5.26
N TYR A 56 5.71 7.69 -5.16
CA TYR A 56 5.10 8.99 -4.82
C TYR A 56 4.27 9.60 -5.95
N ASN A 57 4.43 9.10 -7.18
CA ASN A 57 3.66 9.58 -8.32
C ASN A 57 2.27 8.98 -8.43
N ASP A 58 1.94 7.99 -7.59
CA ASP A 58 0.62 7.40 -7.52
C ASP A 58 -0.46 8.45 -7.20
N ILE A 59 -1.52 8.46 -8.01
CA ILE A 59 -2.62 9.44 -7.92
C ILE A 59 -3.41 9.29 -6.63
N TYR A 60 -3.60 8.06 -6.15
CA TYR A 60 -4.29 7.80 -4.91
C TYR A 60 -3.50 8.37 -3.73
N LEU A 61 -2.20 8.08 -3.67
CA LEU A 61 -1.33 8.58 -2.60
C LEU A 61 -1.32 10.11 -2.55
N LYS A 62 -1.29 10.78 -3.71
CA LYS A 62 -1.39 12.24 -3.81
C LYS A 62 -2.73 12.78 -3.31
N ARG A 63 -3.85 12.15 -3.70
CA ARG A 63 -5.20 12.53 -3.25
C ARG A 63 -5.36 12.35 -1.74
N TYR A 64 -4.92 11.22 -1.20
CA TYR A 64 -4.98 10.92 0.22
C TYR A 64 -4.16 11.90 1.05
N THR A 65 -2.91 12.14 0.64
CA THR A 65 -2.02 13.10 1.31
C THR A 65 -2.62 14.51 1.29
N THR A 66 -3.22 14.93 0.17
CA THR A 66 -3.90 16.23 0.06
C THR A 66 -5.09 16.33 1.03
N ALA A 67 -5.89 15.28 1.16
CA ALA A 67 -7.01 15.23 2.09
C ALA A 67 -6.55 15.30 3.56
N LEU A 68 -5.45 14.64 3.91
CA LEU A 68 -4.83 14.75 5.25
C LEU A 68 -4.37 16.17 5.56
N PHE A 69 -3.74 16.84 4.60
CA PHE A 69 -3.39 18.26 4.76
C PHE A 69 -4.64 19.12 4.96
N LYS A 70 -5.68 18.94 4.13
CA LYS A 70 -6.96 19.65 4.26
C LYS A 70 -7.57 19.48 5.65
N ARG A 71 -7.52 18.26 6.20
CA ARG A 71 -7.97 17.97 7.57
C ARG A 71 -7.18 18.76 8.61
N GLN A 72 -5.86 18.76 8.51
CA GLN A 72 -5.00 19.48 9.46
C GLN A 72 -5.23 21.00 9.38
N TRP A 73 -5.40 21.54 8.18
CA TRP A 73 -5.76 22.94 7.98
C TRP A 73 -7.13 23.27 8.58
N GLY A 74 -8.16 22.46 8.31
CA GLY A 74 -9.48 22.63 8.91
C GLY A 74 -9.46 22.62 10.44
N ALA A 75 -8.71 21.70 11.04
CA ALA A 75 -8.53 21.62 12.50
C ALA A 75 -7.74 22.81 13.08
N ASN A 76 -6.81 23.39 12.33
CA ASN A 76 -6.10 24.59 12.74
C ASN A 76 -6.99 25.84 12.62
N LEU A 77 -7.73 25.96 11.53
CA LEU A 77 -8.62 27.09 11.26
C LEU A 77 -9.85 27.10 12.19
N SER A 78 -10.36 25.93 12.58
CA SER A 78 -11.50 25.82 13.50
C SER A 78 -11.19 26.35 14.90
N LYS A 79 -9.92 26.39 15.31
CA LYS A 79 -9.48 27.04 16.56
C LYS A 79 -9.68 28.56 16.56
N PHE A 80 -9.87 29.17 15.38
CA PHE A 80 -10.04 30.63 15.21
C PHE A 80 -11.48 31.02 14.84
N ASN A 81 -12.48 30.15 15.09
CA ASN A 81 -13.89 30.34 14.68
C ASN A 81 -14.62 31.54 15.35
N GLY A 82 -13.94 32.33 16.19
CA GLY A 82 -14.46 33.58 16.77
C GLY A 82 -13.68 34.82 16.35
N VAL A 83 -12.65 34.69 15.52
CA VAL A 83 -11.82 35.80 15.06
C VAL A 83 -12.36 36.27 13.71
N ALA A 84 -13.08 37.39 13.72
CA ALA A 84 -13.43 38.08 12.47
C ALA A 84 -12.15 38.67 11.86
N MET A 85 -11.83 38.29 10.63
CA MET A 85 -10.71 38.89 9.91
C MET A 85 -11.05 40.34 9.54
N LEU A 86 -10.03 41.17 9.34
CA LEU A 86 -10.20 42.53 8.82
C LEU A 86 -11.01 42.45 7.50
N GLY A 87 -12.16 43.12 7.48
CA GLY A 87 -13.12 43.04 6.36
C GLY A 87 -14.38 42.21 6.64
N GLY A 88 -14.59 41.69 7.86
CA GLY A 88 -15.83 41.01 8.26
C GLY A 88 -15.97 39.57 7.76
N VAL A 89 -14.88 39.00 7.22
CA VAL A 89 -14.83 37.61 6.77
C VAL A 89 -14.50 36.71 7.96
N SER A 90 -15.24 35.62 8.14
CA SER A 90 -14.95 34.57 9.13
C SER A 90 -14.35 33.33 8.47
N LEU A 91 -13.48 32.63 9.21
CA LEU A 91 -12.85 31.40 8.74
C LEU A 91 -13.78 30.21 9.02
N ASN A 92 -14.23 29.52 7.98
CA ASN A 92 -15.08 28.34 8.11
C ASN A 92 -14.28 27.04 8.29
N GLY A 93 -13.43 26.99 9.31
CA GLY A 93 -12.54 25.85 9.56
C GLY A 93 -13.29 24.54 9.88
N SER A 94 -14.47 24.64 10.52
CA SER A 94 -15.30 23.47 10.82
C SER A 94 -15.81 22.78 9.56
N GLN A 95 -16.27 23.55 8.56
CA GLN A 95 -16.74 22.98 7.30
C GLN A 95 -15.58 22.32 6.53
N ILE A 96 -14.41 22.97 6.46
CA ILE A 96 -13.22 22.41 5.80
C ILE A 96 -12.81 21.08 6.45
N PHE A 97 -12.87 21.00 7.79
CA PHE A 97 -12.55 19.77 8.51
C PHE A 97 -13.53 18.63 8.18
N GLN A 98 -14.84 18.91 8.19
CA GLN A 98 -15.87 17.92 7.85
C GLN A 98 -15.74 17.43 6.41
N GLU A 99 -15.50 18.34 5.48
CA GLU A 99 -15.28 17.98 4.07
C GLU A 99 -14.04 17.09 3.91
N ALA A 100 -12.95 17.40 4.61
CA ALA A 100 -11.75 16.58 4.59
C ALA A 100 -11.97 15.17 5.17
N GLN A 101 -12.77 15.04 6.24
CA GLN A 101 -13.13 13.73 6.81
C GLN A 101 -13.91 12.88 5.81
N ASN A 102 -14.90 13.48 5.13
CA ASN A 102 -15.68 12.79 4.11
C ASN A 102 -14.81 12.38 2.90
N ASP A 103 -13.86 13.22 2.49
CA ASP A 103 -12.93 12.90 1.40
C ASP A 103 -12.02 11.72 1.77
N ILE A 104 -11.52 11.68 3.02
CA ILE A 104 -10.71 10.57 3.54
C ILE A 104 -11.54 9.27 3.55
N GLU A 105 -12.76 9.31 4.10
CA GLU A 105 -13.63 8.12 4.20
C GLU A 105 -13.99 7.55 2.81
N LYS A 106 -14.23 8.43 1.82
CA LYS A 106 -14.43 8.01 0.43
C LYS A 106 -13.20 7.34 -0.16
N LEU A 107 -12.02 7.93 0.03
CA LEU A 107 -10.76 7.35 -0.45
C LEU A 107 -10.45 6.02 0.25
N GLU A 108 -10.77 5.87 1.53
CA GLU A 108 -10.60 4.61 2.27
C GLU A 108 -11.60 3.54 1.82
N THR A 109 -12.81 3.93 1.43
CA THR A 109 -13.79 3.00 0.85
C THR A 109 -13.37 2.55 -0.55
N GLU A 110 -12.89 3.49 -1.37
CA GLU A 110 -12.44 3.23 -2.75
C GLU A 110 -11.25 2.27 -2.79
N ILE A 111 -10.27 2.44 -1.89
CA ILE A 111 -9.09 1.54 -1.84
C ILE A 111 -9.45 0.13 -1.41
N ARG A 112 -10.33 -0.01 -0.40
CA ARG A 112 -10.83 -1.32 0.05
C ARG A 112 -11.59 -2.03 -1.06
N GLY A 113 -12.43 -1.31 -1.79
CA GLY A 113 -13.21 -1.89 -2.89
C GLY A 113 -12.39 -2.26 -4.13
N THR A 114 -11.26 -1.60 -4.38
CA THR A 114 -10.54 -1.69 -5.67
C THR A 114 -9.25 -2.50 -5.58
N TYR A 115 -8.54 -2.47 -4.45
CA TYR A 115 -7.18 -3.01 -4.34
C TYR A 115 -7.02 -4.11 -3.29
N GLU A 116 -8.06 -4.42 -2.51
CA GLU A 116 -8.06 -5.64 -1.70
C GLU A 116 -8.41 -6.82 -2.62
N THR A 117 -7.50 -7.79 -2.73
CA THR A 117 -7.88 -9.10 -3.28
C THR A 117 -9.03 -9.65 -2.43
N PRO A 118 -10.04 -10.32 -3.04
CA PRO A 118 -11.12 -10.91 -2.27
C PRO A 118 -10.52 -11.81 -1.19
N VAL A 119 -10.87 -11.54 0.07
CA VAL A 119 -10.38 -12.28 1.27
C VAL A 119 -10.60 -13.79 1.12
N THR A 120 -11.49 -14.22 0.23
CA THR A 120 -11.79 -15.60 -0.14
C THR A 120 -10.61 -16.41 -0.71
N TYR A 121 -9.63 -15.80 -1.39
CA TYR A 121 -8.54 -16.58 -2.03
C TYR A 121 -7.30 -16.79 -1.14
N MET A 122 -7.32 -16.32 0.11
CA MET A 122 -6.20 -16.42 1.06
C MET A 122 -6.57 -17.20 2.33
N ILE A 123 -7.54 -18.11 2.25
CA ILE A 123 -7.77 -19.14 3.27
C ILE A 123 -7.36 -20.49 2.68
N GLY A 124 -6.19 -20.97 3.13
CA GLY A 124 -5.81 -22.38 3.21
C GLY A 124 -5.79 -23.16 1.91
#